data_AF-A0A6B3EP95-F1
#
_entry.id   AF-A0A6B3EP95-F1
#
_cell.length_a   1.000
_cell.length_b   1.000
_cell.length_c   1.000
_cell.angle_alpha   90.00
_cell.angle_beta   90.00
_cell.angle_gamma   90.00
#
_symmetry.space_group_name_H-M   'P 1'
#
loop_
_entity.id
_entity.type
_entity.pdbx_description
1 polymer ?
#
loop_
_entity_poly.entity_id
_entity_poly.type
_entity_poly.pdbx_seq_one_letter_code
_entity_poly.pdbx_strand_id
1 'polypeptide(L)'
;FVDAGYLYAAAGRLVTGSEDRKGFELDAQGLIDALVDCASHVFPHSRLLRVYWYDGARRRIHTAEQQSIAELPDVKVRLGNLNANNQQKGVDSLIRGDLESLARHR
;
A
#
# COMPACT_ATOMS: atom_id res chain seq x y z
N PHE A 1 0.57 -7.08 3.56
CA PHE A 1 0.68 -6.62 2.15
C PHE A 1 -0.50 -5.70 1.91
N VAL A 2 -0.24 -4.47 1.51
CA VAL A 2 -1.26 -3.43 1.34
C VAL A 2 -1.26 -3.00 -0.13
N ASP A 3 -2.36 -3.23 -0.83
CA ASP A 3 -2.62 -2.62 -2.13
C ASP A 3 -3.17 -1.21 -1.91
N ALA A 4 -2.34 -0.19 -2.15
CA ALA A 4 -2.73 1.19 -1.97
C ALA A 4 -3.82 1.60 -2.98
N GLY A 5 -3.78 1.11 -4.22
CA GLY A 5 -4.81 1.42 -5.22
C GLY A 5 -6.20 1.02 -4.74
N TYR A 6 -6.31 -0.22 -4.25
CA TYR A 6 -7.56 -0.72 -3.66
C TYR A 6 -7.95 0.06 -2.41
N LEU A 7 -7.01 0.28 -1.49
CA LEU A 7 -7.26 0.92 -0.21
C LEU A 7 -7.80 2.36 -0.35
N TYR A 8 -7.18 3.16 -1.22
CA TYR A 8 -7.66 4.52 -1.51
C TYR A 8 -9.03 4.48 -2.20
N ALA A 9 -9.24 3.62 -3.19
CA ALA A 9 -10.53 3.54 -3.88
C ALA A 9 -11.66 3.15 -2.90
N ALA A 10 -11.43 2.14 -2.04
CA ALA A 10 -12.39 1.70 -1.06
C ALA A 10 -12.68 2.78 0.01
N ALA A 11 -11.64 3.42 0.54
CA ALA A 11 -11.78 4.48 1.53
C ALA A 11 -12.52 5.71 0.95
N GLY A 12 -12.14 6.15 -0.24
CA GLY A 12 -12.81 7.24 -0.94
C GLY A 12 -14.28 6.92 -1.21
N ARG A 13 -14.58 5.74 -1.75
CA ARG A 13 -15.96 5.31 -1.98
C ARG A 13 -16.79 5.34 -0.70
N LEU A 14 -16.22 4.89 0.43
CA LEU A 14 -16.90 4.83 1.71
C LEU A 14 -17.16 6.22 2.32
N VAL A 15 -16.16 7.11 2.26
CA VAL A 15 -16.18 8.39 3.00
C VAL A 15 -16.71 9.55 2.15
N THR A 16 -16.37 9.58 0.85
CA THR A 16 -16.69 10.69 -0.05
C THR A 16 -17.62 10.31 -1.20
N GLY A 17 -17.90 9.01 -1.37
CA GLY A 17 -18.69 8.49 -2.50
C GLY A 17 -17.91 8.44 -3.82
N SER A 18 -16.62 8.75 -3.82
CA SER A 18 -15.77 8.80 -5.02
C SER A 18 -14.52 7.92 -4.87
N GLU A 19 -14.15 7.21 -5.93
CA GLU A 19 -12.87 6.48 -5.99
C GLU A 19 -11.71 7.34 -6.50
N ASP A 20 -11.97 8.61 -6.83
CA ASP A 20 -10.91 9.51 -7.29
C ASP A 20 -9.98 9.89 -6.14
N ARG A 21 -8.79 9.28 -6.11
CA ARG A 21 -7.73 9.55 -5.14
C ARG A 21 -7.30 11.03 -5.09
N LYS A 22 -7.54 11.82 -6.14
CA LYS A 22 -7.23 13.26 -6.12
C LYS A 22 -8.27 14.09 -5.37
N GLY A 23 -9.45 13.52 -5.09
CA GLY A 23 -10.56 14.21 -4.45
C GLY A 23 -10.47 14.28 -2.93
N PHE A 24 -9.48 13.63 -2.31
CA PHE A 24 -9.33 13.59 -0.86
C PHE A 24 -7.89 13.26 -0.47
N GLU A 25 -7.54 13.62 0.77
CA GLU A 25 -6.30 13.19 1.41
C GLU A 25 -6.61 12.04 2.38
N LEU A 26 -5.71 11.07 2.47
CA LEU A 26 -5.85 9.93 3.35
C LEU A 26 -4.71 9.98 4.37
N ASP A 27 -5.06 9.87 5.66
CA ASP A 27 -4.07 9.70 6.72
C ASP A 27 -3.44 8.30 6.61
N ALA A 28 -2.38 8.19 5.81
CA ALA A 28 -1.74 6.91 5.52
C ALA A 28 -1.07 6.32 6.77
N GLN A 29 -0.51 7.16 7.65
CA GLN A 29 0.10 6.70 8.90
C GLN A 29 -0.96 6.09 9.81
N GLY A 30 -2.02 6.85 10.14
CA GLY A 30 -3.07 6.36 11.01
C GLY A 30 -3.77 5.12 10.46
N LEU A 31 -3.90 5.02 9.13
CA LEU A 31 -4.50 3.84 8.50
C LEU A 31 -3.55 2.63 8.49
N ILE A 32 -2.24 2.82 8.35
CA ILE A 32 -1.24 1.76 8.54
C ILE A 32 -1.27 1.26 9.98
N ASP A 33 -1.31 2.17 10.96
CA ASP A 33 -1.37 1.80 12.39
C ASP A 33 -2.63 0.98 12.67
N ALA A 34 -3.79 1.42 12.18
CA ALA A 34 -5.04 0.67 12.32
C ALA A 34 -5.00 -0.72 11.65
N LEU A 35 -4.33 -0.84 10.50
CA LEU A 35 -4.14 -2.13 9.82
C LEU A 35 -3.20 -3.06 10.62
N VAL A 36 -2.13 -2.52 11.20
CA VAL A 36 -1.20 -3.26 12.06
C VAL A 36 -1.91 -3.74 13.32
N ASP A 37 -2.68 -2.87 13.97
CA ASP A 37 -3.48 -3.22 15.14
C ASP A 37 -4.54 -4.27 14.83
N CYS A 38 -5.21 -4.18 13.68
CA CYS A 38 -6.14 -5.22 13.23
C CYS A 38 -5.42 -6.56 13.03
N ALA A 39 -4.27 -6.55 12.36
CA ALA A 39 -3.48 -7.76 12.12
C ALA A 39 -2.97 -8.39 13.43
N SER A 40 -2.58 -7.58 14.43
CA SER A 40 -2.12 -8.09 15.72
C SER A 40 -3.25 -8.79 16.50
N HIS A 41 -4.49 -8.28 16.42
CA HIS A 41 -5.66 -8.95 17.00
C HIS A 41 -5.99 -10.27 16.30
N VAL A 42 -5.87 -10.33 14.97
CA VAL A 42 -6.12 -11.57 14.20
C VAL A 42 -5.02 -12.60 14.40
N PHE A 43 -3.77 -12.15 14.62
CA PHE A 43 -2.59 -13.01 14.76
C PHE A 43 -1.83 -12.72 16.07
N PRO A 44 -2.41 -13.00 17.25
CA PRO A 44 -1.90 -12.53 18.56
C PRO A 44 -0.53 -13.07 18.97
N HIS A 45 -0.06 -14.15 18.33
CA HIS A 45 1.25 -14.76 18.60
C HIS A 45 2.27 -14.53 17.48
N SER A 46 1.93 -13.70 16.49
CA SER A 46 2.83 -13.37 15.39
C SER A 46 3.52 -12.04 15.63
N ARG A 47 4.78 -11.94 15.18
CA ARG A 47 5.51 -10.68 15.16
C ARG A 47 5.32 -10.00 13.81
N LEU A 48 4.99 -8.71 13.80
CA LEU A 48 5.05 -7.90 12.57
C LEU A 48 6.50 -7.88 12.06
N LEU A 49 6.69 -8.33 10.82
CA LEU A 49 8.01 -8.30 10.18
C LEU A 49 8.19 -7.05 9.33
N ARG A 50 7.16 -6.71 8.54
CA ARG A 50 7.18 -5.60 7.58
C ARG A 50 5.78 -5.35 7.03
N VAL A 51 5.42 -4.08 6.86
CA VAL A 51 4.29 -3.65 6.05
C VAL A 51 4.80 -3.38 4.62
N TYR A 52 4.43 -4.23 3.67
CA TYR A 52 4.69 -3.95 2.26
C TYR A 52 3.55 -3.13 1.67
N TRP A 53 3.85 -1.90 1.26
CA TRP A 53 2.92 -0.94 0.67
C TRP A 53 3.12 -0.86 -0.83
N TYR A 54 2.15 -1.32 -1.61
CA TYR A 54 2.24 -1.38 -3.05
C TYR A 54 1.43 -0.25 -3.69
N ASP A 55 2.10 0.61 -4.46
CA ASP A 55 1.48 1.77 -5.07
C ASP A 55 1.98 1.98 -6.51
N GLY A 56 1.27 2.80 -7.28
CA GLY A 56 1.69 3.21 -8.62
C GLY A 56 2.41 4.55 -8.60
N ALA A 57 3.54 4.65 -9.31
CA ALA A 57 4.17 5.94 -9.56
C ALA A 57 4.70 6.08 -10.99
N ARG A 58 4.76 7.32 -11.50
CA ARG A 58 5.35 7.59 -12.82
C ARG A 58 6.84 7.29 -12.78
N ARG A 59 7.30 6.43 -13.69
CA ARG A 59 8.71 5.98 -13.75
C ARG A 59 9.20 5.36 -12.44
N ARG A 60 8.29 4.91 -11.57
CA ARG A 60 8.60 4.37 -10.23
C ARG A 60 9.37 5.35 -9.33
N ILE A 61 9.16 6.65 -9.52
CA ILE A 61 9.73 7.70 -8.68
C ILE A 61 8.70 8.07 -7.62
N HIS A 62 9.09 8.05 -6.34
CA HIS A 62 8.20 8.39 -5.24
C HIS A 62 7.62 9.80 -5.42
N THR A 63 6.31 9.94 -5.17
CA THR A 63 5.71 11.24 -4.85
C THR A 63 6.11 11.65 -3.42
N ALA A 64 5.85 12.90 -3.04
CA ALA A 64 6.08 13.36 -1.66
C ALA A 64 5.32 12.51 -0.63
N GLU A 65 4.05 12.20 -0.91
CA GLU A 65 3.23 11.31 -0.08
C GLU A 65 3.81 9.89 0.01
N GLN A 66 4.26 9.32 -1.10
CA GLN A 66 4.88 7.98 -1.08
C GLN A 66 6.22 7.98 -0.35
N GLN A 67 6.96 9.09 -0.43
CA GLN A 67 8.21 9.26 0.31
C GLN A 67 7.95 9.32 1.81
N SER A 68 6.95 10.09 2.26
CA SER A 68 6.60 10.13 3.69
C SER A 68 6.11 8.77 4.20
N ILE A 69 5.36 8.02 3.39
CA ILE A 69 4.96 6.63 3.72
C ILE A 69 6.19 5.70 3.80
N ALA A 70 7.18 5.88 2.92
CA ALA A 70 8.39 5.07 2.91
C ALA A 70 9.31 5.32 4.11
N GLU A 71 9.16 6.45 4.79
CA GLU A 71 9.92 6.82 5.99
C GLU A 71 9.31 6.25 7.28
N LEU A 72 8.10 5.70 7.21
CA LEU A 72 7.41 5.14 8.36
C LEU A 72 8.10 3.86 8.86
N PRO A 73 8.11 3.60 10.18
CA PRO A 73 8.68 2.38 10.75
C PRO A 73 8.09 1.12 10.14
N ASP A 74 8.93 0.12 9.89
CA ASP A 74 8.55 -1.20 9.35
C ASP A 74 7.83 -1.19 8.00
N VAL A 75 7.69 -0.04 7.34
CA VAL A 75 7.02 0.09 6.04
C VAL A 75 8.04 -0.02 4.90
N LYS A 76 7.67 -0.74 3.84
CA LYS A 76 8.41 -0.83 2.60
C LYS A 76 7.51 -0.50 1.43
N VAL A 77 7.75 0.64 0.81
CA VAL A 77 7.06 1.05 -0.41
C VAL A 77 7.62 0.30 -1.63
N ARG A 78 6.71 -0.23 -2.45
CA ARG A 78 6.97 -1.00 -3.67
C ARG A 78 6.18 -0.35 -4.81
N LEU A 79 6.90 0.27 -5.76
CA LEU A 79 6.27 1.05 -6.82
C LEU A 79 6.13 0.27 -8.13
N GLY A 80 4.88 0.07 -8.55
CA GLY A 80 4.53 -0.22 -9.94
C GLY A 80 4.62 1.02 -10.81
N ASN A 81 4.39 0.88 -12.12
CA ASN A 81 4.47 2.01 -13.04
C ASN A 81 3.08 2.56 -13.37
N LEU A 82 2.94 3.88 -13.43
CA LEU A 82 1.74 4.52 -14.00
C LEU A 82 1.91 4.71 -15.51
N ASN A 83 0.87 4.38 -16.29
CA ASN A 83 0.83 4.69 -17.71
C ASN A 83 0.41 6.16 -17.96
N ALA A 84 0.33 6.56 -19.24
CA ALA A 84 -0.06 7.92 -19.63
C ALA A 84 -1.47 8.32 -19.13
N ASN A 85 -2.36 7.34 -18.93
CA ASN A 85 -3.72 7.53 -18.43
C ASN A 85 -3.80 7.43 -16.89
N ASN A 86 -2.66 7.44 -16.19
CA ASN A 86 -2.54 7.25 -14.74
C ASN A 86 -3.10 5.90 -14.23
N GLN A 87 -3.20 4.89 -15.09
CA GLN A 87 -3.57 3.54 -14.67
C GLN A 87 -2.31 2.82 -14.15
N GLN A 88 -2.47 2.09 -13.06
CA GLN A 88 -1.41 1.29 -12.47
C GLN A 88 -1.11 0.06 -13.35
N LYS A 89 0.17 -0.21 -13.58
CA LYS A 89 0.66 -1.42 -14.24
C LYS A 89 1.75 -2.09 -13.41
N GLY A 90 1.61 -3.40 -13.23
CA GLY A 90 2.62 -4.26 -12.62
C GLY A 90 2.61 -4.29 -11.08
N VAL A 91 1.66 -3.62 -10.43
CA VAL A 91 1.48 -3.72 -8.97
C VAL A 91 1.09 -5.14 -8.56
N ASP A 92 0.09 -5.75 -9.23
CA ASP A 92 -0.30 -7.15 -8.97
C ASP A 92 0.86 -8.14 -9.11
N SER A 93 1.71 -7.92 -10.13
CA SER A 93 2.89 -8.76 -10.37
C SER A 93 3.93 -8.59 -9.27
N LEU A 94 4.10 -7.38 -8.71
CA LEU A 94 4.98 -7.13 -7.56
C LEU A 94 4.46 -7.82 -6.31
N ILE A 95 3.16 -7.70 -6.02
CA ILE A 95 2.52 -8.34 -4.86
C ILE A 95 2.71 -9.86 -4.96
N ARG A 96 2.36 -10.46 -6.11
CA ARG A 96 2.51 -11.90 -6.33
C ARG A 96 3.96 -12.34 -6.17
N GLY A 97 4.89 -11.65 -6.82
CA GLY A 97 6.31 -12.00 -6.78
C GLY A 97 6.89 -11.95 -5.38
N ASP A 98 6.53 -10.94 -4.58
CA ASP A 98 6.99 -10.82 -3.20
C ASP A 98 6.36 -11.91 -2.31
N LEU A 99 5.07 -12.22 -2.47
CA LEU A 99 4.41 -13.32 -1.76
C LEU A 99 5.05 -14.67 -2.05
N GLU A 100 5.31 -14.98 -3.33
CA GLU A 100 5.98 -16.21 -3.73
C GLU A 100 7.41 -16.30 -3.16
N SER A 101 8.16 -15.19 -3.19
CA SER A 101 9.51 -15.13 -2.65
C SER A 101 9.52 -15.40 -1.14
N LEU A 102 8.64 -14.74 -0.38
CA LEU A 102 8.53 -14.89 1.06
C LEU A 102 8.00 -16.28 1.46
N ALA A 103 7.15 -16.90 0.64
CA ALA A 103 6.70 -18.27 0.88
C ALA A 103 7.81 -19.31 0.68
N ARG A 104 8.77 -19.05 -0.22
CA ARG A 104 9.92 -19.93 -0.48
C ARG A 104 11.02 -19.82 0.57
N HIS A 105 11.25 -18.63 1.10
CA HIS A 105 12.28 -18.37 2.12
C HIS A 105 11.65 -18.31 3.50
N ARG A 106 11.45 -19.50 4.11
CA ARG A 106 11.00 -19.66 5.51
C ARG A 106 12.18 -19.69 6.47
#